data_AF-A0A382SU12-F1
#
_entry.id   AF-A0A382SU12-F1
#
_cell.length_a   1.000
_cell.length_b   1.000
_cell.length_c   1.000
_cell.angle_alpha   90.00
_cell.angle_beta   90.00
_cell.angle_gamma   90.00
#
_symmetry.space_group_name_H-M   'P 1'
#
loop_
_entity.id
_entity.type
_entity.pdbx_description
1 polymer ?
#
loop_
_entity_poly.entity_id
_entity_poly.type
_entity_poly.pdbx_seq_one_letter_code
_entity_poly.pdbx_strand_id
1 'polypeptide(L)' 'MNWLKKRDMIPRWKFILWSLTCILYGCYIVFMGELIEVFIGAFLILFLGWKTLFEKDK' A
#
# COMPACT_ATOMS: atom_id res chain seq x y z
N MET A 1 19.53 5.48 -26.08
CA MET A 1 18.78 4.37 -25.44
C MET A 1 19.05 4.33 -23.93
N ASN A 2 18.78 5.44 -23.21
CA ASN A 2 19.10 5.61 -21.78
C ASN A 2 17.86 5.63 -20.86
N TRP A 3 16.67 5.31 -21.40
CA TRP A 3 15.39 5.40 -20.68
C TRP A 3 15.17 4.36 -19.59
N LEU A 4 16.00 3.30 -19.54
CA LEU A 4 15.96 2.29 -18.48
C LEU A 4 16.84 2.65 -17.27
N LYS A 5 17.56 3.78 -17.34
CA LYS A 5 18.54 4.16 -16.34
C LYS A 5 17.83 4.75 -15.12
N LYS A 6 17.75 3.92 -14.07
CA LYS A 6 17.38 4.23 -12.68
C LYS A 6 15.87 4.24 -12.38
N ARG A 7 15.23 3.07 -12.49
CA ARG A 7 14.04 2.80 -11.67
C ARG A 7 14.52 2.59 -10.24
N ASP A 8 14.37 3.59 -9.39
CA ASP A 8 14.63 3.43 -7.96
C ASP A 8 13.73 2.29 -7.46
N MET A 9 14.35 1.15 -7.17
CA MET A 9 13.62 -0.02 -6.68
C MET A 9 13.06 0.32 -5.30
N ILE A 10 11.78 0.02 -5.11
CA ILE A 10 11.14 0.12 -3.80
C ILE A 10 11.94 -0.74 -2.82
N PRO A 11 12.34 -0.22 -1.64
CA PRO A 11 13.03 -0.99 -0.62
C PRO A 11 12.21 -2.22 -0.22
N ARG A 12 12.84 -3.40 -0.17
CA ARG A 12 12.18 -4.67 0.16
C ARG A 12 11.40 -4.61 1.47
N TRP A 13 11.96 -3.94 2.49
CA TRP A 13 11.32 -3.74 3.78
C TRP A 13 10.02 -2.93 3.70
N LYS A 14 9.97 -1.88 2.87
CA LYS A 14 8.73 -1.11 2.64
C LYS A 14 7.64 -2.00 2.04
N PHE A 15 8.02 -2.89 1.11
CA PHE A 15 7.09 -3.84 0.50
C PHE A 15 6.58 -4.90 1.49
N ILE A 16 7.46 -5.44 2.35
CA ILE A 16 7.07 -6.41 3.39
C ILE A 16 6.10 -5.78 4.40
N LEU A 17 6.42 -4.58 4.90
CA LEU A 17 5.52 -3.81 5.78
C LEU A 17 4.16 -3.60 5.11
N TRP A 18 4.17 -3.18 3.85
CA TRP A 18 2.94 -2.95 3.09
C TRP A 18 2.08 -4.20 2.92
N SER A 19 2.72 -5.34 2.63
CA SER A 19 2.02 -6.61 2.50
C SER A 19 1.35 -7.05 3.80
N LEU A 20 2.01 -6.84 4.95
CA LEU A 20 1.43 -7.14 6.26
C LEU A 20 0.20 -6.27 6.56
N THR A 21 0.27 -4.96 6.27
CA THR A 21 -0.88 -4.05 6.47
C THR A 21 -2.09 -4.47 5.64
N CYS A 22 -1.88 -4.85 4.36
CA CYS A 22 -2.96 -5.31 3.50
C CYS A 22 -3.62 -6.60 4.03
N ILE A 23 -2.83 -7.55 4.53
CA ILE A 23 -3.36 -8.80 5.11
C ILE A 23 -4.18 -8.50 6.37
N LEU A 24 -3.68 -7.66 7.27
CA LEU A 24 -4.38 -7.29 8.50
C LEU A 24 -5.70 -6.58 8.20
N TYR A 25 -5.71 -5.68 7.22
CA TYR A 25 -6.93 -5.01 6.80
C TYR A 25 -7.93 -5.96 6.13
N GLY A 26 -7.45 -6.88 5.29
CA GLY A 26 -8.29 -7.94 4.73
C GLY A 26 -8.97 -8.78 5.82
N CYS A 27 -8.23 -9.13 6.88
CA CYS A 27 -8.83 -9.80 8.04
C CYS A 27 -9.87 -8.92 8.73
N TYR A 28 -9.58 -7.63 8.97
CA TYR A 28 -10.53 -6.69 9.57
C TYR A 28 -11.85 -6.62 8.79
N ILE A 29 -11.78 -6.50 7.45
CA ILE A 29 -12.95 -6.48 6.57
C ILE A 29 -13.81 -7.74 6.77
N VAL A 30 -13.18 -8.92 6.79
CA VAL A 30 -13.88 -10.20 6.94
C VAL A 30 -14.59 -10.30 8.28
N PHE A 31 -14.04 -9.71 9.35
CA PHE A 31 -14.64 -9.75 10.69
C PHE A 31 -15.69 -8.66 10.94
N MET A 32 -15.55 -7.46 10.38
CA MET A 32 -16.42 -6.31 10.70
C MET A 32 -17.58 -6.08 9.71
N GLY A 33 -17.48 -6.55 8.46
CA GLY A 33 -18.61 -6.69 7.53
C GLY A 33 -19.30 -5.41 7.03
N GLU A 34 -18.96 -4.21 7.53
CA GLU A 34 -19.60 -2.97 7.10
C GLU A 34 -19.05 -2.46 5.76
N LEU A 35 -19.81 -2.67 4.68
CA LEU A 35 -19.46 -2.29 3.31
C LEU A 35 -18.94 -0.85 3.13
N ILE A 36 -19.48 0.11 3.89
CA ILE A 36 -19.05 1.52 3.83
C ILE A 36 -17.66 1.71 4.44
N GLU A 37 -17.38 1.11 5.61
CA GLU A 37 -16.05 1.15 6.23
C GLU A 37 -15.01 0.42 5.37
N VAL A 38 -15.41 -0.68 4.73
CA VAL A 38 -14.56 -1.43 3.79
C VAL A 38 -14.16 -0.55 2.61
N PHE A 39 -15.09 0.24 2.06
CA PHE A 39 -14.81 1.09 0.90
C PHE A 39 -13.88 2.26 1.27
N ILE A 40 -14.16 2.91 2.41
CA ILE A 40 -13.35 4.04 2.90
C ILE A 40 -11.95 3.58 3.28
N GLY A 41 -11.81 2.47 4.01
CA GLY A 41 -10.50 1.97 4.41
C GLY A 41 -9.71 1.41 3.22
N ALA A 42 -10.35 0.79 2.23
CA ALA A 42 -9.69 0.41 0.98
C ALA A 42 -9.13 1.63 0.24
N PHE A 43 -9.89 2.73 0.16
CA PHE A 43 -9.42 3.98 -0.42
C PHE A 43 -8.21 4.56 0.34
N LEU A 44 -8.29 4.60 1.68
CA LEU A 44 -7.18 5.06 2.53
C LEU A 44 -5.93 4.20 2.38
N ILE A 45 -6.08 2.88 2.26
CA ILE A 45 -4.97 1.96 2.07
C ILE A 45 -4.32 2.16 0.71
N LEU A 46 -5.09 2.30 -0.37
CA LEU A 46 -4.52 2.60 -1.68
C LEU A 46 -3.75 3.92 -1.67
N PHE A 47 -4.31 4.96 -1.03
CA PHE A 47 -3.67 6.27 -0.93
C PHE A 47 -2.38 6.24 -0.08
N LEU A 48 -2.44 5.62 1.10
CA LEU A 48 -1.28 5.46 2.00
C LEU A 48 -0.21 4.55 1.39
N GLY A 49 -0.61 3.53 0.64
CA GLY A 49 0.30 2.64 -0.08
C GLY A 49 1.05 3.36 -1.17
N TRP A 50 0.34 4.20 -1.92
CA TRP A 50 0.96 5.07 -2.91
C TRP A 50 2.00 6.00 -2.27
N LYS A 51 1.61 6.72 -1.20
CA LYS A 51 2.49 7.57 -0.40
C LYS A 51 3.73 6.82 0.10
N THR A 52 3.53 5.69 0.77
CA THR A 52 4.62 4.97 1.44
C THR A 52 5.58 4.27 0.47
N LEU A 53 5.06 3.73 -0.64
CA LEU A 53 5.85 2.97 -1.62
C LEU A 53 6.48 3.85 -2.70
N PHE A 54 5.78 4.89 -3.16
CA PHE A 54 6.15 5.64 -4.36
C PHE A 54 6.46 7.11 -4.12
N GLU A 55 6.03 7.70 -3.01
CA GLU A 55 6.45 9.06 -2.68
C GLU A 55 7.91 9.04 -2.23
N LYS A 56 8.75 9.68 -3.05
CA LYS A 56 10.15 9.89 -2.71
C LYS A 56 10.21 10.99 -1.65
N ASP A 57 10.78 10.66 -0.50
CA ASP A 57 11.31 11.66 0.43
C ASP A 57 12.22 12.60 -0.39
N LYS A 58 11.81 13.87 -0.52
CA LYS A 58 12.55 14.91 -1.24
C LYS A 58 13.84 15.26 -0.51
#